data_AF-A0A946TZ30-F1
#
_entry.id   AF-A0A946TZ30-F1
#
_cell.length_a   1.000
_cell.length_b   1.000
_cell.length_c   1.000
_cell.angle_alpha   90.00
_cell.angle_beta   90.00
_cell.angle_gamma   90.00
#
_symmetry.space_group_name_H-M   'P 1'
#
loop_
_entity.id
_entity.type
_entity.pdbx_description
1 polymer ?
#
loop_
_entity_poly.entity_id
_entity_poly.type
_entity_poly.pdbx_seq_one_letter_code
_entity_poly.pdbx_strand_id
1 'polypeptide(L)'
;MKRHLLVSLFVGFASLAMTQLAALGQAQSPTKPPKDIKPVKISEEEYRIGKLSFNPKTKELWFPCRVNQNEVVLEFAICDEFRGKLHESLLSTKVTPFEIQIAMKLLRWE
;
A
#
# COMPACT_ATOMS: atom_id res chain seq x y z
N MET A 1 47.44 17.90 -27.26
CA MET A 1 45.98 17.84 -27.05
C MET A 1 45.49 16.44 -27.44
N LYS A 2 44.53 15.83 -26.71
CA LYS A 2 43.85 14.53 -27.01
C LYS A 2 44.23 13.27 -26.19
N ARG A 3 44.54 13.37 -24.89
CA ARG A 3 44.48 12.18 -23.97
C ARG A 3 43.67 12.41 -22.70
N HIS A 4 43.42 13.66 -22.32
CA HIS A 4 42.62 14.00 -21.13
C HIS A 4 41.10 14.05 -21.39
N LEU A 5 40.65 13.98 -22.65
CA LEU A 5 39.23 14.08 -23.00
C LEU A 5 38.48 12.74 -22.93
N LEU A 6 39.19 11.60 -22.99
CA LEU A 6 38.58 10.27 -23.05
C LEU A 6 38.28 9.65 -21.67
N VAL A 7 38.94 10.12 -20.61
CA VAL A 7 38.78 9.58 -19.25
C VAL A 7 37.56 10.17 -18.53
N SER A 8 37.20 11.42 -18.83
CA SER A 8 35.95 12.05 -18.34
C SER A 8 34.69 11.43 -18.96
N LEU A 9 34.86 10.81 -20.13
CA LEU A 9 34.06 9.78 -20.80
C LEU A 9 33.24 8.82 -19.91
N PHE A 10 34.01 8.01 -19.18
CA PHE A 10 33.56 6.77 -18.53
C PHE A 10 33.17 6.97 -17.06
N VAL A 11 33.69 8.00 -16.40
CA VAL A 11 33.37 8.30 -14.99
C VAL A 11 31.97 8.92 -14.84
N GLY A 12 31.50 9.64 -15.87
CA GLY A 12 30.17 10.27 -15.86
C GLY A 12 29.00 9.27 -15.94
N PHE A 13 29.16 8.12 -16.58
CA PHE A 13 28.08 7.12 -16.72
C PHE A 13 27.89 6.28 -15.44
N ALA A 14 28.96 6.03 -14.68
CA ALA A 14 28.89 5.25 -13.45
C ALA A 14 28.19 6.02 -12.31
N SER A 15 28.36 7.35 -12.23
CA SER A 15 27.68 8.16 -11.20
C SER A 15 26.18 8.32 -11.47
N LEU A 16 25.77 8.40 -12.75
CA LEU A 16 24.36 8.49 -13.13
C LEU A 16 23.60 7.19 -12.79
N ALA A 17 24.23 6.03 -12.99
CA ALA A 17 23.65 4.73 -12.63
C ALA A 17 23.51 4.53 -11.11
N MET A 18 24.51 4.95 -10.32
CA MET A 18 24.41 4.83 -8.85
C MET A 18 23.38 5.80 -8.23
N THR A 19 23.18 6.98 -8.83
CA THR A 19 22.18 7.95 -8.33
C THR A 19 20.74 7.47 -8.56
N GLN A 20 20.48 6.73 -9.64
CA GLN A 20 19.15 6.16 -9.91
C GLN A 20 18.80 4.95 -9.02
N LEU A 21 19.79 4.18 -8.57
CA LEU A 21 19.54 3.01 -7.71
C LEU A 21 19.03 3.41 -6.31
N ALA A 22 19.46 4.56 -5.79
CA ALA A 22 19.01 5.08 -4.50
C ALA A 22 17.53 5.54 -4.50
N ALA A 23 16.97 5.88 -5.66
CA ALA A 23 15.59 6.35 -5.78
C ALA A 23 14.57 5.20 -5.77
N LEU A 24 14.97 3.99 -6.18
CA LEU A 24 14.07 2.82 -6.27
C LEU A 24 13.86 2.11 -4.92
N GLY A 25 14.72 2.37 -3.94
CA GLY A 25 14.71 1.71 -2.63
C GLY A 25 14.07 2.52 -1.49
N GLN A 26 13.43 3.66 -1.77
CA GLN A 26 12.81 4.43 -0.69
C GLN A 26 11.53 3.74 -0.22
N ALA A 27 11.65 3.00 0.89
CA ALA A 27 10.51 2.59 1.68
C ALA A 27 9.72 3.85 2.06
N GLN A 28 8.51 3.99 1.52
CA GLN A 28 7.63 5.10 1.87
C GLN A 28 7.46 5.13 3.39
N SER A 29 7.87 6.24 3.99
CA SER A 29 7.75 6.47 5.41
C SER A 29 6.28 6.35 5.83
N PRO A 30 5.99 5.78 7.02
CA PRO A 30 4.62 5.53 7.46
C PRO A 30 3.85 6.85 7.44
N THR A 31 2.85 6.94 6.57
CA THR A 31 2.01 8.12 6.47
C THR A 31 1.27 8.29 7.78
N LYS A 32 1.38 9.50 8.35
CA LYS A 32 0.73 9.87 9.60
C LYS A 32 -0.77 9.53 9.51
N PRO A 33 -1.34 8.80 10.47
CA PRO A 33 -2.74 8.41 10.41
C PRO A 33 -3.64 9.65 10.31
N PRO A 34 -4.72 9.60 9.51
CA PRO A 34 -5.71 10.67 9.46
C PRO A 34 -6.20 10.98 10.88
N LYS A 35 -6.17 12.26 11.27
CA LYS A 35 -6.40 12.66 12.67
C LYS A 35 -7.81 12.38 13.20
N ASP A 36 -8.82 12.23 12.33
CA ASP A 36 -10.23 12.23 12.75
C ASP A 36 -11.11 11.24 11.98
N ILE A 37 -10.66 10.00 11.79
CA ILE A 37 -11.55 8.98 11.20
C ILE A 37 -12.45 8.36 12.28
N LYS A 38 -13.78 8.51 12.14
CA LYS A 38 -14.79 8.00 13.08
C LYS A 38 -15.79 7.10 12.35
N PRO A 39 -16.31 6.04 13.00
CA PRO A 39 -17.37 5.23 12.43
C PRO A 39 -18.67 6.02 12.26
N VAL A 40 -19.35 5.81 11.14
CA VAL A 40 -20.69 6.33 10.85
C VAL A 40 -21.65 5.15 10.82
N LYS A 41 -22.77 5.24 11.56
CA LYS A 41 -23.82 4.21 11.53
C LYS A 41 -24.61 4.35 10.23
N ILE A 42 -24.69 3.29 9.43
CA ILE A 42 -25.41 3.25 8.14
C ILE A 42 -26.81 2.64 8.32
N SER A 43 -26.92 1.60 9.15
CA SER A 43 -28.18 0.95 9.51
C SER A 43 -28.09 0.40 10.94
N GLU A 44 -29.10 -0.35 11.40
CA GLU A 44 -29.03 -1.03 12.69
C GLU A 44 -27.86 -2.01 12.79
N GLU A 45 -27.53 -2.67 11.69
CA GLU A 45 -26.52 -3.74 11.64
C GLU A 45 -25.23 -3.34 10.90
N GLU A 46 -25.21 -2.22 10.17
CA GLU A 46 -24.05 -1.77 9.38
C GLU A 46 -23.46 -0.45 9.89
N TYR A 47 -22.14 -0.44 10.05
CA TYR A 47 -21.32 0.74 10.30
C TYR A 47 -20.30 0.90 9.19
N ARG A 48 -19.86 2.14 8.94
CA ARG A 48 -18.84 2.47 7.93
C ARG A 48 -17.72 3.29 8.53
N ILE A 49 -16.49 3.00 8.12
CA ILE A 49 -15.31 3.80 8.44
C ILE A 49 -14.49 3.99 7.16
N GLY A 50 -14.39 5.24 6.71
CA GLY A 50 -13.77 5.56 5.42
C GLY A 50 -14.41 4.76 4.27
N LYS A 51 -13.64 3.88 3.62
CA LYS A 51 -14.08 3.06 2.48
C LYS A 51 -14.51 1.63 2.81
N LEU A 52 -14.54 1.23 4.09
CA LEU A 52 -14.99 -0.10 4.51
C LEU A 52 -16.26 -0.03 5.35
N SER A 53 -17.10 -1.06 5.21
CA SER A 53 -18.26 -1.31 6.06
C SER A 53 -18.01 -2.51 6.97
N PHE A 54 -18.68 -2.58 8.11
CA PHE A 54 -18.59 -3.70 9.04
C PHE A 54 -19.88 -3.88 9.84
N ASN A 55 -20.11 -5.10 10.32
CA ASN A 55 -21.22 -5.47 11.18
C ASN A 55 -20.70 -5.96 12.54
N PRO A 56 -20.91 -5.20 13.63
CA PRO A 56 -20.47 -5.59 14.97
C PRO A 56 -21.10 -6.87 15.52
N LYS A 57 -22.30 -7.23 15.07
CA LYS A 57 -23.06 -8.39 15.56
C LYS A 57 -22.52 -9.68 14.93
N THR A 58 -22.30 -9.69 13.61
CA THR A 58 -21.78 -10.86 12.89
C THR A 58 -20.26 -10.92 12.88
N LYS A 59 -19.58 -9.82 13.25
CA LYS A 59 -18.13 -9.63 13.11
C LYS A 59 -17.68 -9.80 11.66
N GLU A 60 -18.40 -9.21 10.73
CA GLU A 60 -18.01 -9.19 9.33
C GLU A 60 -17.48 -7.81 8.94
N LEU A 61 -16.54 -7.80 8.00
CA LEU A 61 -16.05 -6.58 7.38
C LEU A 61 -16.13 -6.73 5.86
N TRP A 62 -16.43 -5.64 5.17
CA TRP A 62 -16.57 -5.60 3.72
C TRP A 62 -15.90 -4.36 3.16
N PHE A 63 -15.12 -4.53 2.11
CA PHE A 63 -14.54 -3.41 1.38
C PHE A 63 -14.29 -3.75 -0.09
N PRO A 64 -14.34 -2.75 -0.99
CA PRO A 64 -14.11 -2.96 -2.40
C PRO A 64 -12.66 -3.34 -2.68
N CYS A 65 -12.49 -4.33 -3.55
CA CYS A 65 -11.20 -4.81 -4.03
C CYS A 65 -11.25 -4.98 -5.54
N ARG A 66 -10.08 -4.95 -6.18
CA ARG A 66 -9.92 -5.35 -7.58
C ARG A 66 -9.05 -6.60 -7.65
N VAL A 67 -9.36 -7.47 -8.61
CA VAL A 67 -8.42 -8.53 -9.00
C VAL A 67 -7.19 -7.85 -9.57
N ASN A 68 -6.03 -8.15 -8.99
CA ASN A 68 -4.78 -7.53 -9.38
C ASN A 68 -4.04 -8.41 -10.41
N GLN A 69 -3.86 -9.70 -10.11
CA GLN A 69 -3.34 -10.69 -11.05
C GLN A 69 -3.64 -12.12 -10.55
N ASN A 70 -3.59 -13.09 -11.45
CA ASN A 70 -3.86 -14.50 -11.20
C ASN A 70 -2.88 -15.43 -11.93
N GLU A 71 -1.77 -14.89 -12.43
CA GLU A 71 -0.88 -15.59 -13.37
C GLU A 71 0.52 -15.88 -12.79
N VAL A 72 0.88 -15.28 -11.65
CA VAL A 72 2.15 -15.57 -10.97
C VAL A 72 1.93 -16.13 -9.58
N VAL A 73 3.00 -16.64 -8.97
CA VAL A 73 2.98 -17.11 -7.58
C VAL A 73 2.50 -15.98 -6.68
N LEU A 74 1.47 -16.27 -5.88
CA LEU A 74 0.85 -15.31 -4.98
C LEU A 74 1.58 -15.35 -3.63
N GLU A 75 2.07 -14.20 -3.18
CA GLU A 75 2.62 -14.03 -1.82
C GLU A 75 1.56 -13.43 -0.89
N PHE A 76 0.74 -12.51 -1.39
CA PHE A 76 -0.26 -11.79 -0.60
C PHE A 76 -1.68 -11.99 -1.14
N ALA A 77 -2.63 -12.22 -0.23
CA ALA A 77 -4.05 -12.25 -0.60
C ALA A 77 -4.55 -10.84 -1.00
N ILE A 78 -4.12 -9.80 -0.26
CA ILE A 78 -4.55 -8.42 -0.49
C ILE A 78 -3.40 -7.44 -0.25
N CYS A 79 -3.32 -6.38 -1.04
CA CYS A 79 -2.39 -5.28 -0.85
C CYS A 79 -3.05 -3.91 -1.03
N ASP A 80 -2.55 -2.93 -0.29
CA ASP A 80 -2.90 -1.51 -0.51
C ASP A 80 -2.30 -1.03 -1.84
N GLU A 81 -3.12 -0.39 -2.67
CA GLU A 81 -2.74 0.13 -3.99
C GLU A 81 -1.64 1.20 -3.94
N PHE A 82 -1.52 1.93 -2.83
CA PHE A 82 -0.63 3.09 -2.77
C PHE A 82 0.75 2.79 -2.19
N ARG A 83 0.91 1.70 -1.43
CA ARG A 83 2.13 1.40 -0.66
C ARG A 83 2.57 -0.07 -0.73
N GLY A 84 1.74 -0.94 -1.31
CA GLY A 84 1.99 -2.37 -1.36
C GLY A 84 2.87 -2.79 -2.54
N LYS A 85 3.53 -3.94 -2.41
CA LYS A 85 4.14 -4.67 -3.53
C LYS A 85 3.03 -5.38 -4.31
N LEU A 86 2.37 -4.66 -5.20
CA LEU A 86 1.24 -5.21 -5.95
C LEU A 86 1.62 -6.41 -6.84
N HIS A 87 2.89 -6.51 -7.27
CA HIS A 87 3.35 -7.53 -8.20
C HIS A 87 3.07 -8.97 -7.76
N GLU A 88 2.93 -9.24 -6.46
CA GLU A 88 2.72 -10.58 -5.91
C GLU A 88 1.42 -10.68 -5.08
N SER A 89 0.44 -9.81 -5.36
CA SER A 89 -0.87 -9.80 -4.68
C SER A 89 -2.01 -10.27 -5.57
N LEU A 90 -2.94 -11.06 -5.01
CA LEU A 90 -4.17 -11.48 -5.70
C LEU A 90 -5.16 -10.32 -5.85
N LEU A 91 -5.40 -9.60 -4.75
CA LEU A 91 -6.33 -8.49 -4.69
C LEU A 91 -5.61 -7.18 -4.35
N SER A 92 -6.08 -6.08 -4.93
CA SER A 92 -5.66 -4.73 -4.56
C SER A 92 -6.85 -3.92 -4.03
N THR A 93 -6.60 -3.03 -3.08
CA THR A 93 -7.64 -2.16 -2.51
C THR A 93 -7.13 -0.75 -2.23
N LYS A 94 -8.04 0.23 -2.27
CA LYS A 94 -7.81 1.61 -1.82
C LYS A 94 -8.13 1.82 -0.35
N VAL A 95 -8.52 0.77 0.36
CA VAL A 95 -8.72 0.78 1.82
C VAL A 95 -7.35 0.66 2.47
N THR A 96 -7.05 1.60 3.36
CA THR A 96 -5.77 1.65 4.05
C THR A 96 -5.71 0.61 5.18
N PRO A 97 -4.52 0.09 5.51
CA PRO A 97 -4.35 -0.78 6.67
C PRO A 97 -4.85 -0.16 7.98
N PHE A 98 -4.79 1.17 8.09
CA PHE A 98 -5.27 1.91 9.25
C PHE A 98 -6.79 1.84 9.41
N GLU A 99 -7.55 1.99 8.32
CA GLU A 99 -9.01 1.83 8.34
C GLU A 99 -9.38 0.41 8.80
N ILE A 100 -8.73 -0.62 8.22
CA ILE A 100 -8.95 -2.03 8.58
C ILE A 100 -8.64 -2.26 10.07
N GLN A 101 -7.51 -1.73 10.55
CA GLN A 101 -7.10 -1.93 11.95
C GLN A 101 -8.09 -1.31 12.95
N ILE A 102 -8.65 -0.12 12.65
CA ILE A 102 -9.68 0.47 13.50
C ILE A 102 -10.95 -0.39 13.48
N ALA A 103 -11.38 -0.83 12.30
CA ALA A 103 -12.56 -1.69 12.18
C ALA A 103 -12.40 -2.99 12.99
N MET A 104 -11.25 -3.67 12.89
CA MET A 104 -10.96 -4.87 13.65
C MET A 104 -10.99 -4.63 15.17
N LYS A 105 -10.44 -3.49 15.64
CA LYS A 105 -10.53 -3.09 17.05
C LYS A 105 -11.98 -2.87 17.50
N LEU A 106 -12.81 -2.24 16.68
CA LEU A 106 -14.24 -2.02 16.98
C LEU A 106 -15.04 -3.33 16.97
N LEU A 107 -14.65 -4.29 16.13
CA LEU A 107 -15.21 -5.65 16.10
C LEU A 107 -14.72 -6.54 17.26
N ARG A 108 -13.77 -6.07 18.07
CA ARG A 108 -13.11 -6.86 19.13
C ARG A 108 -12.48 -8.14 18.58
N TRP A 109 -11.74 -8.01 17.48
CA TRP A 109 -10.82 -9.05 17.04
C TRP A 109 -9.54 -8.96 17.87
N GLU A 110 -9.13 -10.07 18.48
CA GLU A 110 -7.91 -10.23 19.27
C GLU A 110 -6.87 -11.04 18.49
#